data_AF-A0A350EVZ4-F1
#
_entry.id   AF-A0A350EVZ4-F1
#
_cell.length_a   1.000
_cell.length_b   1.000
_cell.length_c   1.000
_cell.angle_alpha   90.00
_cell.angle_beta   90.00
_cell.angle_gamma   90.00
#
_symmetry.space_group_name_H-M   'P 1'
#
loop_
_entity.id
_entity.type
_entity.pdbx_description
1 polymer ?
#
loop_
_entity_poly.entity_id
_entity_poly.type
_entity_poly.pdbx_seq_one_letter_code
_entity_poly.pdbx_strand_id
1 'polypeptide(L)'
;MNELAIGILSALVATNSPVAARLLAPTGAEAEKVAAAYRKVLEADEEALAEVNRWMADNERFRAAGGGLSREELSQKISIRLAKVVDAYEAFVKEHPRHVEGRIAYGSFLNEISEEHKAAEQWERARLLDPSHPAPWNNLANHFGH
;
A
#
# COMPACT_ATOMS: atom_id res chain seq x y z
N MET A 1 -6.88 -16.68 -40.64
CA MET A 1 -6.38 -15.84 -39.53
C MET A 1 -7.18 -16.19 -38.29
N ASN A 2 -7.02 -17.41 -37.78
CA ASN A 2 -6.26 -17.80 -36.57
C ASN A 2 -6.98 -17.54 -35.23
N GLU A 3 -8.07 -18.28 -34.98
CA GLU A 3 -8.70 -18.37 -33.66
C GLU A 3 -7.78 -19.00 -32.59
N LEU A 4 -6.77 -19.75 -33.03
CA LEU A 4 -5.70 -20.31 -32.18
C LEU A 4 -4.83 -19.24 -31.50
N ALA A 5 -4.70 -18.03 -32.07
CA ALA A 5 -3.91 -16.96 -31.44
C ALA A 5 -4.64 -16.31 -30.25
N ILE A 6 -5.98 -16.31 -30.26
CA ILE A 6 -6.80 -15.73 -29.19
C ILE A 6 -6.84 -16.67 -27.97
N GLY A 7 -6.93 -17.99 -28.20
CA GLY A 7 -6.96 -18.98 -27.11
C GLY A 7 -5.68 -19.04 -26.27
N ILE A 8 -4.51 -18.87 -26.89
CA ILE A 8 -3.22 -18.88 -26.17
C ILE A 8 -3.04 -17.61 -25.33
N LEU A 9 -3.53 -16.45 -25.81
CA LEU A 9 -3.43 -15.19 -25.07
C LEU A 9 -4.29 -15.24 -23.80
N SER A 10 -5.51 -15.77 -23.88
CA SER A 10 -6.42 -15.90 -22.72
C SER A 10 -5.91 -16.91 -21.67
N ALA A 11 -5.29 -18.01 -22.10
CA ALA A 11 -4.73 -19.01 -21.18
C ALA A 11 -3.47 -18.51 -20.46
N LEU A 12 -2.65 -17.67 -21.11
CA LEU A 12 -1.41 -17.15 -20.52
C LEU A 12 -1.70 -16.14 -19.39
N VAL A 13 -2.77 -15.34 -19.52
CA VAL A 13 -3.18 -14.34 -18.51
C VAL A 13 -3.66 -14.99 -17.20
N ALA A 14 -4.17 -16.23 -17.24
CA ALA A 14 -4.58 -16.98 -16.04
C ALA A 14 -3.39 -17.54 -15.25
N THR A 15 -2.22 -17.66 -15.87
CA THR A 15 -1.01 -18.10 -15.19
C THR A 15 -0.29 -16.87 -14.64
N ASN A 16 0.03 -16.85 -13.35
CA ASN A 16 0.92 -15.83 -12.79
C ASN A 16 2.39 -16.13 -13.18
N SER A 17 2.60 -16.38 -14.47
CA SER A 17 3.89 -16.73 -15.06
C SER A 17 4.73 -15.47 -15.27
N PRO A 18 6.07 -15.54 -15.12
CA PRO A 18 6.97 -14.45 -15.42
C PRO A 18 6.79 -13.88 -16.85
N VAL A 19 6.37 -14.71 -17.80
CA VAL A 19 6.12 -14.29 -19.19
C VAL A 19 4.87 -13.42 -19.29
N ALA A 20 3.76 -13.83 -18.64
CA ALA A 20 2.55 -13.02 -18.54
C ALA A 20 2.81 -11.71 -17.79
N ALA A 21 3.66 -11.77 -16.75
CA ALA A 21 4.06 -10.59 -16.00
C ALA A 21 4.79 -9.56 -16.87
N ARG A 22 5.71 -10.01 -17.71
CA ARG A 22 6.49 -9.17 -18.62
C ARG A 22 5.66 -8.57 -19.75
N LEU A 23 4.66 -9.29 -20.26
CA LEU A 23 3.76 -8.81 -21.32
C LEU A 23 2.76 -7.76 -20.83
N LEU A 24 2.40 -7.81 -19.54
CA LEU A 24 1.46 -6.87 -18.91
C LEU A 24 2.16 -5.72 -18.17
N ALA A 25 3.50 -5.70 -18.17
CA ALA A 25 4.26 -4.63 -17.54
C ALA A 25 4.11 -3.32 -18.35
N PRO A 26 3.91 -2.17 -17.68
CA PRO A 26 3.86 -0.90 -18.38
C PRO A 26 5.20 -0.62 -19.07
N THR A 27 5.16 0.06 -20.23
CA THR A 27 6.36 0.38 -21.02
C THR A 27 6.47 1.89 -21.26
N GLY A 28 7.70 2.40 -21.31
CA GLY A 28 7.99 3.81 -21.60
C GLY A 28 7.22 4.78 -20.72
N ALA A 29 6.49 5.71 -21.35
CA ALA A 29 5.74 6.76 -20.66
C ALA A 29 4.69 6.24 -19.67
N GLU A 30 4.13 5.04 -19.88
CA GLU A 30 3.16 4.47 -18.95
C GLU A 30 3.83 4.04 -17.65
N ALA A 31 5.03 3.43 -17.74
CA ALA A 31 5.79 3.04 -16.55
C ALA A 31 6.18 4.27 -15.72
N GLU A 32 6.52 5.39 -16.38
CA GLU A 32 6.81 6.65 -15.71
C GLU A 32 5.59 7.24 -14.99
N LYS A 33 4.39 7.12 -15.57
CA LYS A 33 3.14 7.54 -14.92
C LYS A 33 2.83 6.70 -13.69
N VAL A 34 2.94 5.37 -13.79
CA VAL A 34 2.76 4.47 -12.63
C VAL A 34 3.76 4.82 -11.53
N ALA A 35 5.03 5.04 -11.88
CA ALA A 35 6.06 5.43 -10.92
C ALA A 35 5.77 6.80 -10.28
N ALA A 36 5.22 7.76 -11.04
CA ALA A 36 4.81 9.06 -10.51
C ALA A 36 3.60 8.96 -9.57
N ALA A 37 2.59 8.15 -9.94
CA ALA A 37 1.44 7.88 -9.09
C ALA A 37 1.89 7.21 -7.78
N TYR A 38 2.79 6.22 -7.86
CA TYR A 38 3.33 5.54 -6.69
C TYR A 38 4.07 6.49 -5.74
N ARG A 39 4.98 7.32 -6.28
CA ARG A 39 5.69 8.35 -5.49
C ARG A 39 4.73 9.27 -4.76
N LYS A 40 3.66 9.70 -5.43
CA LYS A 40 2.65 10.58 -4.81
C LYS A 40 1.96 9.93 -3.61
N VAL A 41 1.70 8.61 -3.65
CA VAL A 41 1.11 7.91 -2.51
C VAL A 41 2.11 7.81 -1.35
N LEU A 42 3.37 7.50 -1.64
CA LEU A 42 4.43 7.46 -0.61
C LEU A 42 4.66 8.83 0.05
N GLU A 43 4.67 9.91 -0.72
CA GLU A 43 4.78 11.27 -0.20
C GLU A 43 3.59 11.64 0.70
N ALA A 44 2.37 11.28 0.29
CA ALA A 44 1.17 11.55 1.06
C ALA A 44 1.11 10.78 2.39
N ASP A 45 1.64 9.55 2.39
CA ASP A 45 1.85 8.69 3.56
C ASP A 45 2.85 9.32 4.53
N GLU A 46 4.07 9.60 4.08
CA GLU A 46 5.13 10.22 4.89
C GLU A 46 4.66 11.55 5.51
N GLU A 47 4.00 12.40 4.72
CA GLU A 47 3.44 13.66 5.19
C GLU A 47 2.38 13.45 6.28
N ALA A 48 1.50 12.45 6.12
CA ALA A 48 0.45 12.16 7.08
C ALA A 48 1.02 11.71 8.42
N LEU A 49 1.97 10.78 8.40
CA LEU A 49 2.60 10.26 9.60
C LEU A 49 3.40 11.36 10.31
N ALA A 50 4.11 12.20 9.55
CA ALA A 50 4.80 13.35 10.09
C ALA A 50 3.83 14.36 10.74
N GLU A 51 2.68 14.63 10.13
CA GLU A 51 1.62 15.47 10.71
C GLU A 51 1.04 14.87 11.99
N VAL A 52 0.70 13.59 11.98
CA VAL A 52 0.17 12.88 13.14
C VAL A 52 1.16 12.92 14.30
N ASN A 53 2.44 12.66 14.05
CA ASN A 53 3.50 12.78 15.06
C ASN A 53 3.61 14.19 15.64
N ARG A 54 3.53 15.24 14.80
CA ARG A 54 3.50 16.62 15.28
C ARG A 54 2.27 16.90 16.14
N TRP A 55 1.08 16.47 15.71
CA TRP A 55 -0.15 16.67 16.48
C TRP A 55 -0.10 15.99 17.84
N MET A 56 0.44 14.78 17.92
CA MET A 56 0.59 14.08 19.21
C MET A 56 1.55 14.82 20.13
N ALA A 57 2.71 15.24 19.63
CA ALA A 57 3.71 15.97 20.42
C ALA A 57 3.18 17.33 20.91
N ASP A 58 2.51 18.08 20.04
CA ASP A 58 1.92 19.36 20.40
C ASP A 58 0.74 19.21 21.36
N ASN A 59 -0.11 18.18 21.15
CA ASN A 59 -1.22 17.92 22.05
C ASN A 59 -0.74 17.58 23.46
N GLU A 60 0.31 16.77 23.60
CA GLU A 60 0.91 16.44 24.88
C GLU A 60 1.39 17.71 25.62
N ARG A 61 2.07 18.62 24.90
CA ARG A 61 2.50 19.92 25.46
C ARG A 61 1.31 20.77 25.91
N PHE A 62 0.25 20.84 25.11
CA PHE A 62 -0.93 21.61 25.47
C PHE A 62 -1.72 21.00 26.64
N ARG A 63 -1.80 19.67 26.70
CA ARG A 63 -2.38 18.92 27.82
C ARG A 63 -1.66 19.23 29.13
N ALA A 64 -0.32 19.25 29.11
CA ALA A 64 0.49 19.63 30.27
C ALA A 64 0.26 21.07 30.75
N ALA A 65 -0.13 21.97 29.84
CA ALA A 65 -0.48 23.37 30.13
C ALA A 65 -1.97 23.58 30.49
N GLY A 66 -2.77 22.51 30.64
CA GLY A 66 -4.19 22.58 30.98
C GLY A 66 -5.14 22.81 29.79
N GLY A 67 -4.63 22.81 28.57
CA GLY A 67 -5.40 22.87 27.32
C GLY A 67 -5.38 21.55 26.54
N GLY A 68 -5.31 21.66 25.20
CA GLY A 68 -5.20 20.53 24.27
C GLY A 68 -6.55 19.87 23.95
N LEU A 69 -6.52 19.02 22.92
CA LEU A 69 -7.63 18.14 22.54
C LEU A 69 -7.77 16.99 23.55
N SER A 70 -9.00 16.53 23.73
CA SER A 70 -9.26 15.25 24.39
C SER A 70 -8.65 14.09 23.60
N ARG A 71 -8.57 12.92 24.23
CA ARG A 71 -8.08 11.71 23.57
C ARG A 71 -8.97 11.36 22.37
N GLU A 72 -10.28 11.51 22.54
CA GLU A 72 -11.29 11.21 21.54
C GLU A 72 -11.21 12.18 20.34
N GLU A 73 -11.01 13.47 20.60
CA GLU A 73 -10.87 14.50 19.56
C GLU A 73 -9.59 14.32 18.76
N LEU A 74 -8.46 14.07 19.43
CA LEU A 74 -7.19 13.80 18.75
C LEU A 74 -7.27 12.51 17.94
N SER A 75 -7.85 11.45 18.50
CA SER A 75 -8.06 10.17 17.80
C SER A 75 -8.89 10.37 16.55
N GLN A 76 -10.02 11.06 16.62
CA GLN A 76 -10.84 11.36 15.44
C GLN A 76 -10.08 12.14 14.37
N LYS A 77 -9.31 13.17 14.78
CA LYS A 77 -8.48 13.95 13.86
C LYS A 77 -7.43 13.09 13.14
N ILE A 78 -6.75 12.21 13.89
CA ILE A 78 -5.76 11.28 13.35
C ILE A 78 -6.42 10.31 12.37
N SER A 79 -7.52 9.67 12.76
CA SER A 79 -8.25 8.72 11.91
C SER A 79 -8.71 9.36 10.59
N ILE A 80 -9.23 10.59 10.63
CA ILE A 80 -9.61 11.33 9.41
C ILE A 80 -8.40 11.58 8.49
N ARG A 81 -7.23 11.87 9.06
CA ARG A 81 -6.01 12.13 8.26
C ARG A 81 -5.46 10.86 7.62
N LEU A 82 -5.44 9.77 8.37
CA LEU A 82 -4.91 8.47 7.92
C LEU A 82 -5.85 7.80 6.92
N ALA A 83 -7.18 7.96 7.07
CA ALA A 83 -8.15 7.46 6.09
C ALA A 83 -7.89 7.98 4.68
N LYS A 84 -7.44 9.23 4.52
CA LYS A 84 -7.07 9.77 3.20
C LYS A 84 -5.88 9.05 2.56
N VAL A 85 -4.94 8.54 3.36
CA VAL A 85 -3.80 7.76 2.87
C VAL A 85 -4.25 6.36 2.49
N VAL A 86 -5.13 5.75 3.30
CA VAL A 86 -5.81 4.49 2.95
C VAL A 86 -6.49 4.61 1.59
N ASP A 87 -7.32 5.64 1.39
CA ASP A 87 -8.01 5.88 0.12
C ASP A 87 -7.04 6.04 -1.06
N ALA A 88 -5.90 6.71 -0.85
CA ALA A 88 -4.88 6.90 -1.87
C ALA A 88 -4.20 5.58 -2.27
N TYR A 89 -3.83 4.75 -1.28
CA TYR A 89 -3.29 3.42 -1.55
C TYR A 89 -4.33 2.51 -2.21
N GLU A 90 -5.58 2.51 -1.76
CA GLU A 90 -6.66 1.72 -2.34
C GLU A 90 -6.90 2.08 -3.80
N ALA A 91 -6.94 3.37 -4.12
CA ALA A 91 -7.04 3.85 -5.50
C ALA A 91 -5.85 3.37 -6.33
N PHE A 92 -4.63 3.51 -5.82
CA PHE A 92 -3.41 3.09 -6.53
C PHE A 92 -3.38 1.58 -6.80
N VAL A 93 -3.66 0.73 -5.81
CA VAL A 93 -3.64 -0.73 -6.01
C VAL A 93 -4.84 -1.24 -6.79
N LYS A 94 -5.93 -0.46 -6.89
CA LYS A 94 -7.05 -0.74 -7.79
C LYS A 94 -6.68 -0.45 -9.25
N GLU A 95 -5.99 0.66 -9.50
CA GLU A 95 -5.53 1.05 -10.85
C GLU A 95 -4.34 0.20 -11.31
N HIS A 96 -3.48 -0.21 -10.38
CA HIS A 96 -2.26 -0.98 -10.65
C HIS A 96 -2.22 -2.28 -9.81
N PRO A 97 -3.13 -3.23 -10.04
CA PRO A 97 -3.33 -4.40 -9.17
C PRO A 97 -2.15 -5.36 -9.11
N ARG A 98 -1.19 -5.26 -10.02
CA ARG A 98 0.01 -6.11 -10.09
C ARG A 98 1.28 -5.40 -9.61
N HIS A 99 1.18 -4.18 -9.10
CA HIS A 99 2.33 -3.41 -8.58
C HIS A 99 2.74 -3.94 -7.20
N VAL A 100 3.84 -4.70 -7.14
CA VAL A 100 4.27 -5.45 -5.94
C VAL A 100 4.68 -4.51 -4.82
N GLU A 101 5.54 -3.53 -5.11
CA GLU A 101 6.06 -2.56 -4.16
C GLU A 101 4.95 -1.70 -3.55
N GLY A 102 3.93 -1.41 -4.35
CA GLY A 102 2.76 -0.63 -3.90
C GLY A 102 1.91 -1.40 -2.89
N ARG A 103 1.76 -2.72 -3.08
CA ARG A 103 1.11 -3.59 -2.08
C ARG A 103 1.95 -3.76 -0.83
N ILE A 104 3.28 -3.86 -0.98
CA ILE A 104 4.19 -3.94 0.17
C ILE A 104 4.07 -2.68 1.03
N ALA A 105 4.20 -1.50 0.40
CA ALA A 105 4.08 -0.21 1.07
C ALA A 105 2.70 -0.02 1.72
N TYR A 106 1.62 -0.37 1.01
CA TYR A 106 0.28 -0.29 1.58
C TYR A 106 0.13 -1.19 2.82
N GLY A 107 0.65 -2.42 2.76
CA GLY A 107 0.65 -3.30 3.92
C GLY A 107 1.46 -2.75 5.09
N SER A 108 2.63 -2.16 4.83
CA SER A 108 3.43 -1.49 5.87
C SER A 108 2.67 -0.34 6.52
N PHE A 109 2.06 0.54 5.73
CA PHE A 109 1.24 1.63 6.26
C PHE A 109 0.06 1.13 7.10
N LEU A 110 -0.67 0.12 6.61
CA LEU A 110 -1.77 -0.52 7.36
C LEU A 110 -1.29 -1.08 8.71
N ASN A 111 -0.13 -1.73 8.73
CA ASN A 111 0.46 -2.25 9.95
C ASN A 111 0.83 -1.14 10.94
N GLU A 112 1.40 -0.03 10.46
CA GLU A 112 1.74 1.14 11.29
C GLU A 112 0.51 1.77 11.96
N ILE A 113 -0.66 1.72 11.30
CA ILE A 113 -1.93 2.21 11.85
C ILE A 113 -2.74 1.11 12.56
N SER A 114 -2.11 -0.04 12.86
CA SER A 114 -2.70 -1.19 13.57
C SER A 114 -3.85 -1.91 12.84
N GLU A 115 -3.93 -1.79 11.52
CA GLU A 115 -4.83 -2.54 10.64
C GLU A 115 -4.15 -3.84 10.14
N GLU A 116 -3.61 -4.61 11.07
CA GLU A 116 -2.68 -5.73 10.80
C GLU A 116 -3.25 -6.83 9.91
N HIS A 117 -4.54 -7.16 10.07
CA HIS A 117 -5.20 -8.13 9.18
C HIS A 117 -5.20 -7.67 7.72
N LYS A 118 -5.51 -6.39 7.48
CA LYS A 118 -5.49 -5.81 6.14
C LYS A 118 -4.06 -5.71 5.61
N ALA A 119 -3.09 -5.44 6.49
CA ALA A 119 -1.68 -5.46 6.12
C ALA A 119 -1.25 -6.83 5.60
N ALA A 120 -1.58 -7.89 6.34
CA ALA A 120 -1.32 -9.27 5.94
C ALA A 120 -1.94 -9.60 4.58
N GLU A 121 -3.18 -9.20 4.31
CA GLU A 121 -3.80 -9.39 2.99
C GLU A 121 -3.00 -8.76 1.84
N GLN A 122 -2.42 -7.57 2.04
CA GLN A 122 -1.63 -6.93 0.99
C GLN A 122 -0.30 -7.65 0.77
N TRP A 123 0.39 -8.07 1.84
CA TRP A 123 1.63 -8.83 1.72
C TRP A 123 1.40 -10.22 1.12
N GLU A 124 0.29 -10.88 1.46
CA GLU A 124 -0.16 -12.12 0.82
C GLU A 124 -0.36 -11.93 -0.69
N ARG A 125 -1.03 -10.86 -1.11
CA ARG A 125 -1.17 -10.54 -2.54
C ARG A 125 0.19 -10.23 -3.19
N ALA A 126 1.07 -9.51 -2.51
CA ALA A 126 2.40 -9.18 -3.01
C ALA A 126 3.28 -10.43 -3.21
N ARG A 127 3.32 -11.36 -2.22
CA ARG A 127 4.08 -12.62 -2.35
C ARG A 127 3.56 -13.49 -3.48
N LEU A 128 2.25 -13.47 -3.74
CA LEU A 128 1.68 -14.23 -4.85
C LEU A 128 2.11 -13.64 -6.19
N LEU A 129 2.16 -12.31 -6.31
CA LEU A 129 2.59 -11.58 -7.51
C LEU A 129 4.08 -11.75 -7.82
N ASP A 130 4.94 -11.69 -6.80
CA ASP A 130 6.36 -11.99 -6.91
C ASP A 130 6.83 -12.84 -5.71
N PRO A 131 6.81 -14.18 -5.86
CA PRO A 131 7.25 -15.09 -4.80
C PRO A 131 8.73 -14.98 -4.45
N SER A 132 9.55 -14.38 -5.33
CA SER A 132 10.99 -14.21 -5.11
C SER A 132 11.34 -12.94 -4.34
N HIS A 133 10.41 -11.99 -4.25
CA HIS A 133 10.61 -10.76 -3.48
C HIS A 133 10.60 -11.08 -1.98
N PRO A 134 11.66 -10.74 -1.22
CA PRO A 134 11.77 -11.14 0.19
C PRO A 134 10.87 -10.35 1.16
N ALA A 135 10.57 -9.07 0.87
CA ALA A 135 9.88 -8.18 1.80
C ALA A 135 8.48 -8.69 2.25
N PRO A 136 7.59 -9.16 1.35
CA PRO A 136 6.31 -9.74 1.78
C PRO A 136 6.47 -10.89 2.77
N TRP A 137 7.45 -11.77 2.56
CA TRP A 137 7.71 -12.91 3.45
C TRP A 137 8.21 -12.46 4.82
N ASN A 138 9.14 -11.51 4.86
CA ASN A 138 9.63 -10.95 6.13
C ASN A 138 8.51 -10.28 6.91
N ASN A 139 7.66 -9.50 6.25
CA ASN A 139 6.54 -8.82 6.90
C ASN A 139 5.50 -9.81 7.43
N LEU A 140 5.15 -10.84 6.65
CA LEU A 140 4.23 -11.90 7.10
C LEU A 140 4.81 -12.73 8.24
N ALA A 141 6.11 -13.03 8.20
CA ALA A 141 6.78 -13.75 9.28
C ALA A 141 6.74 -12.96 10.59
N ASN A 142 6.95 -11.64 10.53
CA ASN A 142 6.80 -10.77 11.70
C ASN A 142 5.34 -10.77 12.19
N HIS A 143 4.36 -10.60 11.29
CA HIS A 143 2.94 -10.59 11.64
C HIS A 143 2.46 -11.88 12.34
N PHE A 144 2.84 -13.06 11.82
CA PHE A 144 2.46 -14.35 12.41
C PHE A 144 3.35 -14.80 13.58
N GLY A 145 4.46 -14.08 13.83
CA GLY A 145 5.42 -14.39 14.89
C GLY A 145 5.13 -13.68 16.22
N HIS A 146 4.21 -12.71 16.23
CA HIS A 146 3.75 -11.99 17.42
C HIS A 146 2.50 -12.62 18.03
#